data_AF-A0A8T5EGH2-F1
#
_entry.id   AF-A0A8T5EGH2-F1
#
_cell.length_a   1.000
_cell.length_b   1.000
_cell.length_c   1.000
_cell.angle_alpha   90.00
_cell.angle_beta   90.00
_cell.angle_gamma   90.00
#
_symmetry.space_group_name_H-M   'P 1'
#
loop_
_entity.id
_entity.type
_entity.pdbx_description
1 polymer ?
#
loop_
_entity_poly.entity_id
_entity_poly.type
_entity_poly.pdbx_seq_one_letter_code
_entity_poly.pdbx_strand_id
1 'polypeptide(L)'
;MPIEANNGRALIVEIEEIIGWFFGLSNFQQGAFSLILTVIIAFIVKRLVWLPLDRFADQTESEVDDEVIDSIGSMTFTAVIIVGMVVSLNFALKDNDVISIGNNILLIFLVLFFARQFSKLATLLAPIIFNHASQKIGIDLEGAQSTSTIILKIIIWATCIFLCLEIFGVDITALLASMTIISLVIGMALQDSATKMITSAQLLIDQPFKVGDKIEVLGYTGIVKSLGMMSTKLQTQNGLMVILPNQNIATSTIINYAKGGTDDAPRRVNLRVEIGVGYSENPSHVKQVIKRISSECPFISKSISDVNVAITLLDGSSVNYRISMWIDDYEDEWIARDWLFHRILTTFEEENIEIPFPHLSVITEKNSALSVASKKKKDARIHAARFKEATEVKDYFLHREEMRQRQNEINSMINSNDGEQDSLSKEEIELLRNELLEIDNYLAQGDDD
;
A
#
# COMPACT_ATOMS: atom_id res chain seq x y z
N MET A 1 13.68 18.48 -54.95
CA MET A 1 14.36 19.01 -53.75
C MET A 1 15.80 18.50 -53.73
N PRO A 2 16.79 19.35 -54.10
CA PRO A 2 18.14 19.21 -53.55
C PRO A 2 18.85 20.58 -53.34
N ILE A 3 18.16 21.58 -52.77
CA ILE A 3 18.74 22.94 -52.61
C ILE A 3 19.28 23.18 -51.19
N GLU A 4 18.84 22.44 -50.18
CA GLU A 4 19.27 22.66 -48.78
C GLU A 4 20.64 22.06 -48.44
N ALA A 5 21.13 21.06 -49.19
CA ALA A 5 22.41 20.40 -48.90
C ALA A 5 23.65 21.22 -49.32
N ASN A 6 23.50 22.18 -50.25
CA ASN A 6 24.63 22.95 -50.80
C ASN A 6 24.98 24.16 -49.93
N ASN A 7 23.98 24.80 -49.32
CA ASN A 7 24.18 25.96 -48.44
C ASN A 7 24.88 25.57 -47.13
N GLY A 8 24.61 24.38 -46.59
CA GLY A 8 25.29 23.89 -45.38
C GLY A 8 26.79 23.68 -45.58
N ARG A 9 27.22 23.19 -46.75
CA ARG A 9 28.66 23.00 -47.06
C ARG A 9 29.39 24.31 -47.28
N ALA A 10 28.76 25.29 -47.92
CA ALA A 10 29.34 26.62 -48.12
C ALA A 10 29.58 27.35 -46.78
N LEU A 11 28.60 27.29 -45.86
CA LEU A 11 28.74 27.88 -44.52
C LEU A 11 29.85 27.24 -43.70
N ILE A 12 30.06 25.92 -43.80
CA ILE A 12 31.13 25.22 -43.08
C ILE A 12 32.52 25.67 -43.58
N VAL A 13 32.68 25.85 -44.89
CA VAL A 13 33.95 26.31 -45.48
C VAL A 13 34.27 27.75 -45.08
N GLU A 14 33.27 28.65 -45.07
CA GLU A 14 33.45 30.03 -44.60
C GLU A 14 33.84 30.09 -43.12
N ILE A 15 33.26 29.22 -42.29
CA ILE A 15 33.60 29.14 -40.86
C ILE A 15 35.06 28.65 -40.67
N GLU A 16 35.52 27.66 -41.44
CA GLU A 16 36.89 27.17 -41.37
C GLU A 16 37.93 28.23 -41.78
N GLU A 17 37.65 29.04 -42.81
CA GLU A 17 38.52 30.14 -43.21
C GLU A 17 38.63 31.23 -42.13
N ILE A 18 37.50 31.58 -41.49
CA ILE A 18 37.47 32.55 -40.39
C ILE A 18 38.26 32.04 -39.17
N ILE A 19 38.11 30.75 -38.84
CA ILE A 19 38.85 30.11 -37.76
C ILE A 19 40.36 30.10 -38.06
N GLY A 20 40.74 29.74 -39.29
CA GLY A 20 42.13 29.74 -39.74
C GLY A 20 42.77 31.13 -39.68
N TRP A 21 42.03 32.17 -40.07
CA TRP A 21 42.48 33.56 -39.96
C TRP A 21 42.70 33.97 -38.49
N PHE A 22 41.76 33.64 -37.60
CA PHE A 22 41.86 33.98 -36.18
C PHE A 22 43.08 33.34 -35.51
N PHE A 23 43.32 32.04 -35.74
CA PHE A 23 44.49 31.35 -35.18
C PHE A 23 45.81 31.77 -35.82
N GLY A 24 45.78 32.45 -36.97
CA GLY A 24 46.95 33.07 -37.61
C GLY A 24 47.37 34.41 -37.00
N LEU A 25 46.56 35.02 -36.14
CA LEU A 25 46.88 36.28 -35.45
C LEU A 25 47.91 36.08 -34.33
N SER A 26 48.58 37.16 -33.91
CA SER A 26 49.43 37.10 -32.70
C SER A 26 48.59 36.85 -31.44
N ASN A 27 49.16 36.22 -30.41
CA ASN A 27 48.47 35.91 -29.15
C ASN A 27 47.75 37.13 -28.55
N PHE A 28 48.41 38.28 -28.51
CA PHE A 28 47.80 39.53 -28.03
C PHE A 28 46.61 39.98 -28.89
N GLN A 29 46.68 39.83 -30.20
CA GLN A 29 45.57 40.13 -31.11
C GLN A 29 44.41 39.15 -30.94
N GLN A 30 44.67 37.85 -30.72
CA GLN A 30 43.65 36.86 -30.39
C GLN A 30 42.94 37.19 -29.07
N GLY A 31 43.71 37.60 -28.05
CA GLY A 31 43.18 38.09 -26.78
C GLY A 31 42.30 39.34 -26.91
N ALA A 32 42.75 40.33 -27.68
CA ALA A 32 41.96 41.54 -27.93
C ALA A 32 40.67 41.25 -28.72
N PHE A 33 40.73 40.37 -29.72
CA PHE A 33 39.57 39.97 -30.51
C PHE A 33 38.55 39.20 -29.67
N SER A 34 39.00 38.27 -28.82
CA SER A 34 38.11 37.54 -27.91
C SER A 34 37.48 38.42 -26.82
N LEU A 35 38.15 39.49 -26.38
CA LEU A 35 37.56 40.50 -25.49
C LEU A 35 36.43 41.27 -26.18
N ILE A 36 36.68 41.73 -27.41
CA ILE A 36 35.66 42.42 -28.22
C ILE A 36 34.47 41.50 -28.47
N LEU A 37 34.73 40.24 -28.82
CA LEU A 37 33.69 39.22 -29.00
C LEU A 37 32.90 38.98 -27.71
N THR A 38 33.56 38.95 -26.56
CA THR A 38 32.91 38.84 -25.25
C THR A 38 31.97 39.99 -24.99
N VAL A 39 32.35 41.23 -25.29
CA VAL A 39 31.47 42.41 -25.13
C VAL A 39 30.26 42.31 -26.04
N ILE A 40 30.45 41.86 -27.28
CA ILE A 40 29.35 41.64 -28.23
C ILE A 40 28.41 40.55 -27.71
N ILE A 41 28.94 39.41 -27.26
CA ILE A 41 28.15 38.32 -26.67
C ILE A 41 27.43 38.79 -25.41
N ALA A 42 28.09 39.54 -24.52
CA ALA A 42 27.48 40.08 -23.32
C ALA A 42 26.33 41.05 -23.65
N PHE A 43 26.47 41.86 -24.70
CA PHE A 43 25.39 42.73 -25.19
C PHE A 43 24.23 41.93 -25.79
N ILE A 44 24.53 40.88 -26.56
CA ILE A 44 23.51 39.98 -27.12
C ILE A 44 22.79 39.22 -25.99
N VAL A 45 23.52 38.68 -25.02
CA VAL A 45 22.95 37.97 -23.86
C VAL A 45 22.12 38.92 -23.03
N LYS A 46 22.60 40.13 -22.73
CA LYS A 46 21.77 41.16 -22.09
C LYS A 46 20.52 41.42 -22.91
N ARG A 47 20.62 41.53 -24.24
CA ARG A 47 19.47 41.79 -25.10
C ARG A 47 18.51 40.60 -25.22
N LEU A 48 18.99 39.37 -25.12
CA LEU A 48 18.20 38.16 -25.33
C LEU A 48 17.61 37.62 -24.01
N VAL A 49 18.33 37.77 -22.90
CA VAL A 49 17.88 37.34 -21.58
C VAL A 49 17.09 38.46 -20.90
N TRP A 50 17.59 39.70 -20.86
CA TRP A 50 16.94 40.78 -20.11
C TRP A 50 15.61 41.19 -20.75
N LEU A 51 15.58 41.52 -22.06
CA LEU A 51 14.39 42.09 -22.70
C LEU A 51 13.13 41.20 -22.67
N PRO A 52 13.22 39.87 -22.85
CA PRO A 52 12.04 39.03 -22.69
C PRO A 52 11.60 38.94 -21.24
N LEU A 53 12.53 38.78 -20.29
CA LEU A 53 12.18 38.66 -18.88
C LEU A 53 11.55 39.96 -18.34
N ASP A 54 12.11 41.13 -18.67
CA ASP A 54 11.60 42.45 -18.26
C ASP A 54 10.16 42.69 -18.77
N ARG A 55 9.88 42.30 -20.02
CA ARG A 55 8.53 42.37 -20.59
C ARG A 55 7.53 41.43 -19.94
N PHE A 56 7.99 40.32 -19.34
CA PHE A 56 7.16 39.43 -18.56
C PHE A 56 6.96 39.95 -17.13
N ALA A 57 7.96 40.65 -16.57
CA ALA A 57 7.88 41.34 -15.27
C ALA A 57 6.85 42.48 -15.29
N ASP A 58 6.88 43.31 -16.34
CA ASP A 58 5.93 44.43 -16.52
C ASP A 58 4.45 43.99 -16.61
N GLN A 59 4.19 42.69 -16.77
CA GLN A 59 2.84 42.11 -16.83
C GLN A 59 2.35 41.58 -15.47
N THR A 60 3.20 41.56 -14.45
CA THR A 60 2.85 41.13 -13.08
C THR A 60 2.98 42.29 -12.09
N GLU A 61 2.02 42.46 -11.17
CA GLU A 61 2.02 43.54 -10.16
C GLU A 61 2.97 43.29 -8.95
N SER A 62 3.83 42.27 -9.03
CA SER A 62 4.61 41.77 -7.88
C SER A 62 6.02 42.34 -7.85
N GLU A 63 6.36 43.12 -6.81
CA GLU A 63 7.71 43.66 -6.57
C GLU A 63 8.81 42.57 -6.51
N VAL A 64 8.43 41.32 -6.24
CA VAL A 64 9.38 40.21 -6.13
C VAL A 64 9.79 39.67 -7.51
N ASP A 65 8.94 39.80 -8.52
CA ASP A 65 9.24 39.29 -9.87
C ASP A 65 10.34 40.11 -10.51
N ASP A 66 10.29 41.44 -10.35
CA ASP A 66 11.32 42.38 -10.81
C ASP A 66 12.69 42.07 -10.19
N GLU A 67 12.74 41.78 -8.88
CA GLU A 67 14.00 41.55 -8.18
C GLU A 67 14.60 40.17 -8.49
N VAL A 68 13.77 39.16 -8.77
CA VAL A 68 14.19 37.84 -9.26
C VAL A 68 14.76 37.97 -10.68
N ILE A 69 14.11 38.74 -11.54
CA ILE A 69 14.52 38.96 -12.93
C ILE A 69 15.84 39.74 -13.00
N ASP A 70 15.99 40.79 -12.19
CA ASP A 70 17.26 41.51 -12.05
C ASP A 70 18.39 40.59 -11.56
N SER A 71 18.08 39.69 -10.62
CA SER A 71 19.06 38.71 -10.12
C SER A 71 19.51 37.76 -11.23
N ILE A 72 18.60 37.21 -12.04
CA ILE A 72 18.93 36.32 -13.17
C ILE A 72 19.68 37.06 -14.29
N GLY A 73 19.27 38.29 -14.61
CA GLY A 73 19.92 39.14 -15.60
C GLY A 73 21.36 39.49 -15.19
N SER A 74 21.56 39.88 -13.93
CA SER A 74 22.88 40.15 -13.37
C SER A 74 23.78 38.91 -13.35
N MET A 75 23.22 37.73 -13.02
CA MET A 75 23.92 36.44 -13.05
C MET A 75 24.50 36.12 -14.42
N THR A 76 23.65 36.15 -15.46
CA THR A 76 24.02 35.77 -16.82
C THR A 76 25.01 36.75 -17.44
N PHE A 77 24.79 38.05 -17.26
CA PHE A 77 25.69 39.07 -17.80
C PHE A 77 27.09 39.01 -17.17
N THR A 78 27.17 38.94 -15.84
CA THR A 78 28.46 38.91 -15.13
C THR A 78 29.22 37.61 -15.40
N ALA A 79 28.53 36.48 -15.52
CA ALA A 79 29.15 35.21 -15.89
C ALA A 79 29.80 35.27 -17.28
N VAL A 80 29.10 35.82 -18.27
CA VAL A 80 29.63 35.99 -19.64
C VAL A 80 30.87 36.89 -19.65
N ILE A 81 30.83 38.00 -18.90
CA ILE A 81 31.98 38.91 -18.78
C ILE A 81 33.19 38.19 -18.18
N ILE A 82 33.01 37.46 -17.06
CA ILE A 82 34.12 36.80 -16.38
C ILE A 82 34.67 35.65 -17.24
N VAL A 83 33.81 34.81 -17.81
CA VAL A 83 34.24 33.70 -18.69
C VAL A 83 34.98 34.25 -19.91
N GLY A 84 34.46 35.30 -20.54
CA GLY A 84 35.12 35.90 -21.68
C GLY A 84 36.42 36.62 -21.32
N MET A 85 36.53 37.17 -20.10
CA MET A 85 37.79 37.71 -19.57
C MET A 85 38.82 36.60 -19.34
N VAL A 86 38.42 35.45 -18.80
CA VAL A 86 39.26 34.25 -18.68
C VAL A 86 39.74 33.79 -20.06
N VAL A 87 38.83 33.64 -21.03
CA VAL A 87 39.17 33.24 -22.40
C VAL A 87 40.14 34.22 -23.06
N SER A 88 39.88 35.53 -22.92
CA SER A 88 40.74 36.59 -23.45
C SER A 88 42.14 36.56 -22.84
N LEU A 89 42.25 36.37 -21.52
CA LEU A 89 43.52 36.26 -20.82
C LEU A 89 44.33 35.04 -21.30
N ASN A 90 43.66 33.90 -21.50
CA ASN A 90 44.29 32.67 -22.00
C ASN A 90 44.85 32.85 -23.42
N PHE A 91 44.11 33.50 -24.33
CA PHE A 91 44.61 33.79 -25.67
C PHE A 91 45.74 34.82 -25.69
N ALA A 92 45.63 35.88 -24.86
CA ALA A 92 46.59 36.99 -24.84
C ALA A 92 47.98 36.58 -24.34
N LEU A 93 48.05 35.75 -23.30
CA LEU A 93 49.28 35.57 -22.53
C LEU A 93 49.94 34.21 -22.67
N LYS A 94 49.26 33.20 -23.25
CA LYS A 94 49.60 31.80 -23.65
C LYS A 94 50.67 30.96 -22.88
N ASP A 95 51.62 31.56 -22.17
CA ASP A 95 52.83 30.90 -21.68
C ASP A 95 53.41 31.56 -20.40
N ASN A 96 52.62 31.62 -19.30
CA ASN A 96 53.08 32.15 -18.00
C ASN A 96 52.29 31.58 -16.80
N ASP A 97 52.96 31.32 -15.68
CA ASP A 97 52.33 31.02 -14.36
C ASP A 97 51.34 32.11 -13.92
N VAL A 98 51.53 33.33 -14.40
CA VAL A 98 50.67 34.50 -14.18
C VAL A 98 49.24 34.27 -14.69
N ILE A 99 49.05 33.48 -15.75
CA ILE A 99 47.72 33.19 -16.33
C ILE A 99 46.92 32.29 -15.40
N SER A 100 47.56 31.28 -14.81
CA SER A 100 46.93 30.35 -13.87
C SER A 100 46.40 31.11 -12.65
N ILE A 101 47.24 31.99 -12.10
CA ILE A 101 46.86 32.87 -10.97
C ILE A 101 45.69 33.79 -11.37
N GLY A 102 45.76 34.43 -12.54
CA GLY A 102 44.70 35.30 -13.05
C GLY A 102 43.37 34.57 -13.25
N ASN A 103 43.40 33.38 -13.85
CA ASN A 103 42.21 32.55 -14.06
C ASN A 103 41.59 32.10 -12.73
N ASN A 104 42.40 31.66 -11.77
CA ASN A 104 41.92 31.23 -10.45
C ASN A 104 41.26 32.38 -9.69
N ILE A 105 41.82 33.60 -9.73
CA ILE A 105 41.21 34.80 -9.14
C ILE A 105 39.85 35.11 -9.79
N LEU A 106 39.78 35.07 -11.12
CA LEU A 106 38.53 35.31 -11.85
C LEU A 106 37.47 34.24 -11.55
N LEU A 107 37.87 32.97 -11.46
CA LEU A 107 36.99 31.87 -11.07
C LEU A 107 36.48 32.00 -9.63
N ILE A 108 37.33 32.39 -8.68
CA ILE A 108 36.91 32.66 -7.30
C ILE A 108 35.90 33.80 -7.25
N PHE A 109 36.15 34.89 -8.00
CA PHE A 109 35.20 36.00 -8.09
C PHE A 109 33.85 35.57 -8.66
N LEU A 110 33.87 34.72 -9.70
CA LEU A 110 32.67 34.13 -10.28
C LEU A 110 31.90 33.30 -9.25
N VAL A 111 32.58 32.39 -8.54
CA VAL A 111 31.96 31.52 -7.54
C VAL A 111 31.34 32.34 -6.38
N LEU A 112 32.06 33.35 -5.86
CA LEU A 112 31.55 34.25 -4.82
C LEU A 112 30.34 35.07 -5.29
N PHE A 113 30.39 35.54 -6.54
CA PHE A 113 29.28 36.27 -7.14
C PHE A 113 28.04 35.38 -7.26
N PHE A 114 28.18 34.16 -7.77
CA PHE A 114 27.06 33.20 -7.83
C PHE A 114 26.54 32.86 -6.43
N ALA A 115 27.40 32.59 -5.45
CA ALA A 115 26.97 32.30 -4.08
C ALA A 115 26.15 33.43 -3.46
N ARG A 116 26.57 34.69 -3.68
CA ARG A 116 25.81 35.88 -3.28
C ARG A 116 24.45 35.94 -3.99
N GLN A 117 24.42 35.72 -5.30
CA GLN A 117 23.19 35.83 -6.09
C GLN A 117 22.19 34.72 -5.75
N PHE A 118 22.64 33.48 -5.57
CA PHE A 118 21.79 32.39 -5.09
C PHE A 118 21.28 32.67 -3.66
N SER A 119 22.11 33.27 -2.79
CA SER A 119 21.68 33.67 -1.44
C SER A 119 20.60 34.76 -1.47
N LYS A 120 20.70 35.74 -2.39
CA LYS A 120 19.69 36.78 -2.61
C LYS A 120 18.40 36.16 -3.13
N LEU A 121 18.49 35.27 -4.13
CA LEU A 121 17.34 34.58 -4.68
C LEU A 121 16.61 33.74 -3.61
N ALA A 122 17.35 33.04 -2.75
CA ALA A 122 16.77 32.27 -1.64
C ALA A 122 15.99 33.17 -0.66
N THR A 123 16.46 34.39 -0.38
CA THR A 123 15.72 35.33 0.49
C THR A 123 14.47 35.91 -0.16
N LEU A 124 14.46 36.07 -1.48
CA LEU A 124 13.32 36.64 -2.20
C LEU A 124 12.22 35.61 -2.43
N LEU A 125 12.59 34.37 -2.76
CA LEU A 125 11.63 33.30 -3.05
C LEU A 125 11.00 32.71 -1.78
N ALA A 126 11.73 32.69 -0.66
CA ALA A 126 11.21 32.13 0.59
C ALA A 126 9.89 32.75 1.07
N PRO A 127 9.72 34.09 1.19
CA PRO A 127 8.43 34.67 1.58
C PRO A 127 7.32 34.31 0.61
N ILE A 128 7.57 34.27 -0.71
CA ILE A 128 6.55 33.89 -1.69
C ILE A 128 6.03 32.48 -1.42
N ILE A 129 6.95 31.51 -1.29
CA ILE A 129 6.60 30.09 -1.14
C ILE A 129 5.88 29.87 0.20
N PHE A 130 6.43 30.42 1.29
CA PHE A 130 5.88 30.21 2.63
C PHE A 130 4.57 30.97 2.86
N ASN A 131 4.39 32.16 2.29
CA ASN A 131 3.12 32.89 2.37
C ASN A 131 2.00 32.17 1.60
N HIS A 132 2.29 31.66 0.39
CA HIS A 132 1.31 30.86 -0.37
C HIS A 132 0.96 29.55 0.36
N ALA A 133 1.94 28.88 0.97
CA ALA A 133 1.70 27.69 1.77
C ALA A 133 0.89 28.02 3.04
N SER A 134 1.22 29.11 3.73
CA SER A 134 0.54 29.57 4.94
C SER A 134 -0.93 29.87 4.69
N GLN A 135 -1.27 30.56 3.60
CA GLN A 135 -2.66 30.86 3.23
C GLN A 135 -3.50 29.61 2.94
N LYS A 136 -2.91 28.58 2.30
CA LYS A 136 -3.61 27.32 2.02
C LYS A 136 -3.78 26.44 3.26
N ILE A 137 -2.82 26.48 4.17
CA ILE A 137 -2.76 25.59 5.35
C ILE A 137 -3.42 26.25 6.58
N GLY A 138 -3.55 27.58 6.60
CA GLY A 138 -4.14 28.34 7.71
C GLY A 138 -3.25 28.37 8.96
N ILE A 139 -1.94 28.16 8.80
CA ILE A 139 -0.95 28.13 9.89
C ILE A 139 0.13 29.15 9.56
N ASP A 140 0.55 29.92 10.56
CA ASP A 140 1.67 30.85 10.45
C ASP A 140 3.00 30.08 10.34
N LEU A 141 3.77 30.37 9.28
CA LEU A 141 5.00 29.68 8.92
C LEU A 141 6.24 30.57 9.00
N GLU A 142 6.16 31.76 9.63
CA GLU A 142 7.28 32.70 9.74
C GLU A 142 8.55 32.06 10.32
N GLY A 143 8.42 31.24 11.36
CA GLY A 143 9.54 30.51 11.97
C GLY A 143 10.20 29.50 11.02
N ALA A 144 9.39 28.80 10.21
CA ALA A 144 9.86 27.82 9.23
C ALA A 144 10.54 28.51 8.03
N GLN A 145 9.99 29.65 7.60
CA GLN A 145 10.57 30.49 6.54
C GLN A 145 11.97 30.98 6.96
N SER A 146 12.08 31.59 8.14
CA SER A 146 13.37 32.11 8.62
C SER A 146 14.42 30.99 8.74
N THR A 147 14.05 29.87 9.37
CA THR A 147 14.95 28.73 9.55
C THR A 147 15.41 28.12 8.22
N SER A 148 14.49 27.95 7.26
CA SER A 148 14.82 27.37 5.94
C SER A 148 15.75 28.28 5.14
N THR A 149 15.54 29.60 5.16
CA THR A 149 16.45 30.54 4.47
C THR A 149 17.86 30.52 5.05
N ILE A 150 17.99 30.41 6.38
CA ILE A 150 19.29 30.32 7.05
C ILE A 150 20.00 29.03 6.64
N ILE A 151 19.30 27.88 6.68
CA ILE A 151 19.88 26.59 6.29
C ILE A 151 20.34 26.61 4.82
N LEU A 152 19.51 27.12 3.90
CA LEU A 152 19.87 27.22 2.49
C LEU A 152 21.10 28.11 2.27
N LYS A 153 21.20 29.25 2.96
CA LYS A 153 22.39 30.11 2.90
C LYS A 153 23.63 29.40 3.42
N ILE A 154 23.53 28.68 4.54
CA ILE A 154 24.66 27.90 5.08
C ILE A 154 25.14 26.90 4.02
N ILE A 155 24.23 26.18 3.36
CA ILE A 155 24.58 25.23 2.30
C ILE A 155 25.27 25.95 1.12
N ILE A 156 24.69 27.04 0.61
CA ILE A 156 25.24 27.80 -0.51
C ILE A 156 26.66 28.30 -0.21
N TRP A 157 26.88 28.88 0.97
CA TRP A 157 28.19 29.39 1.37
C TRP A 157 29.19 28.27 1.69
N ALA A 158 28.75 27.14 2.26
CA ALA A 158 29.59 25.98 2.44
C ALA A 158 30.07 25.44 1.08
N THR A 159 29.17 25.26 0.11
CA THR A 159 29.53 24.85 -1.27
C THR A 159 30.47 25.85 -1.93
N CYS A 160 30.24 27.16 -1.75
CA CYS A 160 31.14 28.20 -2.23
C CYS A 160 32.56 28.04 -1.69
N ILE A 161 32.70 27.78 -0.38
CA ILE A 161 34.01 27.57 0.26
C ILE A 161 34.72 26.34 -0.33
N PHE A 162 34.01 25.24 -0.55
CA PHE A 162 34.60 24.04 -1.17
C PHE A 162 35.10 24.31 -2.59
N LEU A 163 34.30 24.98 -3.42
CA LEU A 163 34.71 25.35 -4.77
C LEU A 163 35.92 26.28 -4.76
N CYS A 164 36.00 27.23 -3.83
CA CYS A 164 37.18 28.07 -3.68
C CYS A 164 38.43 27.27 -3.28
N LEU A 165 38.31 26.34 -2.33
CA LEU A 165 39.44 25.48 -1.90
C LEU A 165 39.96 24.62 -3.06
N GLU A 166 39.06 24.08 -3.88
CA GLU A 166 39.42 23.31 -5.08
C GLU A 166 40.18 24.17 -6.10
N ILE A 167 39.74 25.42 -6.33
CA ILE A 167 40.46 26.37 -7.21
C ILE A 167 41.87 26.71 -6.68
N PHE A 168 42.04 26.73 -5.35
CA PHE A 168 43.37 26.89 -4.73
C PHE A 168 44.25 25.63 -4.81
N GLY A 169 43.74 24.52 -5.36
CA GLY A 169 44.46 23.25 -5.45
C GLY A 169 44.57 22.51 -4.11
N VAL A 170 43.71 22.86 -3.14
CA VAL A 170 43.62 22.11 -1.88
C VAL A 170 42.87 20.81 -2.14
N ASP A 171 43.44 19.68 -1.70
CA ASP A 171 42.76 18.39 -1.76
C ASP A 171 41.56 18.37 -0.79
N ILE A 172 40.35 18.49 -1.33
CA ILE A 172 39.10 18.46 -0.58
C ILE A 172 38.57 17.03 -0.36
N THR A 173 39.28 15.99 -0.81
CA THR A 173 38.85 14.58 -0.69
C THR A 173 38.58 14.19 0.76
N ALA A 174 39.47 14.59 1.67
CA ALA A 174 39.31 14.33 3.11
C ALA A 174 38.07 15.04 3.70
N LEU A 175 37.79 16.27 3.25
CA LEU A 175 36.62 17.03 3.68
C LEU A 175 35.32 16.39 3.15
N LEU A 176 35.29 16.03 1.86
CA LEU A 176 34.15 15.34 1.24
C LEU A 176 33.87 13.99 1.90
N ALA A 177 34.90 13.22 2.24
CA ALA A 177 34.77 11.97 2.99
C ALA A 177 34.11 12.21 4.36
N SER A 178 34.52 13.26 5.09
CA SER A 178 33.93 13.61 6.38
C SER A 178 32.46 14.06 6.29
N MET A 179 32.12 14.84 5.25
CA MET A 179 30.74 15.27 4.99
C MET A 179 29.81 14.10 4.69
N THR A 180 30.32 13.03 4.09
CA THR A 180 29.52 11.83 3.80
C THR A 180 29.00 11.21 5.09
N ILE A 181 29.85 11.12 6.12
CA ILE A 181 29.46 10.62 7.45
C ILE A 181 28.46 11.56 8.11
N ILE A 182 28.71 12.88 8.06
CA ILE A 182 27.80 13.88 8.63
C ILE A 182 26.42 13.82 7.97
N SER A 183 26.39 13.74 6.62
CA SER A 183 25.15 13.62 5.85
C SER A 183 24.40 12.34 6.19
N LEU A 184 25.10 11.22 6.40
CA LEU A 184 24.47 9.97 6.82
C LEU A 184 23.80 10.12 8.20
N VAL A 185 24.49 10.70 9.18
CA VAL A 185 23.96 10.91 10.53
C VAL A 185 22.74 11.83 10.52
N ILE A 186 22.80 12.94 9.77
CA ILE A 186 21.65 13.85 9.61
C ILE A 186 20.49 13.13 8.91
N GLY A 187 20.77 12.34 7.86
CA GLY A 187 19.77 11.55 7.15
C GLY A 187 19.06 10.55 8.06
N MET A 188 19.82 9.83 8.89
CA MET A 188 19.28 8.90 9.89
C MET A 188 18.42 9.62 10.94
N ALA A 189 18.85 10.79 11.41
CA ALA A 189 18.08 11.58 12.38
C ALA A 189 16.75 12.09 11.79
N LEU A 190 16.69 12.34 10.47
CA LEU A 190 15.49 12.81 9.77
C LEU A 190 14.61 11.68 9.21
N GLN A 191 15.07 10.43 9.24
CA GLN A 191 14.38 9.27 8.64
C GLN A 191 12.94 9.13 9.15
N ASP A 192 12.71 9.26 10.45
CA ASP A 192 11.39 9.17 11.06
C ASP A 192 10.45 10.29 10.61
N SER A 193 10.99 11.51 10.47
CA SER A 193 10.21 12.68 10.04
C SER A 193 9.83 12.55 8.56
N ALA A 194 10.75 12.10 7.72
CA ALA A 194 10.47 11.85 6.31
C ALA A 194 9.41 10.76 6.13
N THR A 195 9.51 9.66 6.89
CA THR A 195 8.53 8.56 6.85
C THR A 195 7.13 9.06 7.20
N LYS A 196 6.97 9.87 8.26
CA LYS A 196 5.69 10.48 8.64
C LYS A 196 5.05 11.29 7.52
N MET A 197 5.84 12.08 6.81
CA MET A 197 5.36 12.91 5.70
C MET A 197 4.91 12.04 4.52
N ILE A 198 5.71 11.02 4.15
CA ILE A 198 5.38 10.09 3.07
C ILE A 198 4.09 9.33 3.40
N THR A 199 3.96 8.80 4.62
CA THR A 199 2.77 8.08 5.06
C THR A 199 1.52 8.97 5.04
N SER A 200 1.67 10.25 5.43
CA SER A 200 0.57 11.21 5.36
C SER A 200 0.16 11.52 3.93
N ALA A 201 1.12 11.63 3.00
CA ALA A 201 0.85 11.82 1.58
C ALA A 201 0.21 10.56 0.94
N GLN A 202 0.66 9.37 1.34
CA GLN A 202 0.12 8.10 0.84
C GLN A 202 -1.38 7.97 1.13
N LEU A 203 -1.84 8.35 2.33
CA LEU A 203 -3.28 8.35 2.64
C LEU A 203 -4.10 9.26 1.71
N LEU A 204 -3.52 10.39 1.27
CA LEU A 204 -4.18 11.31 0.33
C LEU A 204 -4.21 10.78 -1.10
N ILE A 205 -3.23 9.95 -1.48
CA ILE A 205 -3.14 9.31 -2.79
C ILE A 205 -4.06 8.08 -2.85
N ASP A 206 -3.91 7.15 -1.91
CA ASP A 206 -4.65 5.88 -1.90
C ASP A 206 -6.13 6.08 -1.51
N GLN A 207 -6.45 7.15 -0.78
CA GLN A 207 -7.80 7.51 -0.31
C GLN A 207 -8.64 6.30 0.17
N PRO A 208 -8.15 5.53 1.15
CA PRO A 208 -8.87 4.36 1.65
C PRO A 208 -10.28 4.72 2.17
N PHE A 209 -10.46 5.95 2.65
CA PHE A 209 -11.73 6.53 3.10
C PHE A 209 -11.82 8.01 2.73
N LYS A 210 -13.04 8.55 2.76
CA LYS A 210 -13.36 9.95 2.48
C LYS A 210 -14.00 10.63 3.68
N VAL A 211 -14.05 11.96 3.65
CA VAL A 211 -14.84 12.74 4.61
C VAL A 211 -16.31 12.33 4.48
N GLY A 212 -16.93 11.95 5.59
CA GLY A 212 -18.28 11.39 5.66
C GLY A 212 -18.33 9.88 5.82
N ASP A 213 -17.25 9.14 5.55
CA ASP A 213 -17.24 7.69 5.73
C ASP A 213 -17.25 7.33 7.23
N LYS A 214 -18.06 6.32 7.59
CA LYS A 214 -17.96 5.65 8.90
C LYS A 214 -16.83 4.63 8.84
N ILE A 215 -15.82 4.81 9.70
CA ILE A 215 -14.67 3.91 9.80
C ILE A 215 -14.46 3.46 11.25
N GLU A 216 -13.81 2.31 11.40
CA GLU A 216 -13.22 1.86 12.65
C GLU A 216 -11.71 1.69 12.48
N VAL A 217 -10.96 2.34 13.38
CA VAL A 217 -9.50 2.36 13.34
C VAL A 217 -8.96 2.51 14.76
N LEU A 218 -7.96 1.71 15.12
CA LEU A 218 -7.34 1.72 16.46
C LEU A 218 -8.35 1.60 17.62
N GLY A 219 -9.45 0.86 17.42
CA GLY A 219 -10.52 0.68 18.40
C GLY A 219 -11.50 1.85 18.53
N TYR A 220 -11.37 2.89 17.69
CA TYR A 220 -12.33 3.99 17.62
C TYR A 220 -13.22 3.85 16.38
N THR A 221 -14.54 3.86 16.59
CA THR A 221 -15.54 3.84 15.52
C THR A 221 -16.23 5.19 15.42
N GLY A 222 -16.27 5.78 14.22
CA GLY A 222 -16.84 7.10 14.01
C GLY A 222 -16.88 7.54 12.55
N ILE A 223 -17.47 8.72 12.32
CA ILE A 223 -17.58 9.34 11.00
C ILE A 223 -16.39 10.28 10.79
N VAL A 224 -15.72 10.18 9.65
CA VAL A 224 -14.62 11.07 9.28
C VAL A 224 -15.16 12.48 9.04
N LYS A 225 -14.74 13.45 9.87
CA LYS A 225 -15.17 14.85 9.74
C LYS A 225 -14.23 15.69 8.90
N SER A 226 -12.93 15.45 9.00
CA SER A 226 -11.94 16.18 8.22
C SER A 226 -10.64 15.40 8.10
N LEU A 227 -10.03 15.47 6.92
CA LEU A 227 -8.67 15.01 6.64
C LEU A 227 -7.74 16.22 6.70
N GLY A 228 -6.85 16.26 7.71
CA GLY A 228 -5.78 17.25 7.78
C GLY A 228 -4.48 16.73 7.18
N MET A 229 -3.51 17.61 6.98
CA MET A 229 -2.20 17.25 6.42
C MET A 229 -1.45 16.22 7.28
N MET A 230 -1.56 16.30 8.61
CA MET A 230 -0.85 15.42 9.55
C MET A 230 -1.78 14.54 10.41
N SER A 231 -3.07 14.85 10.46
CA SER A 231 -4.03 14.16 11.32
C SER A 231 -5.42 14.09 10.71
N THR A 232 -6.13 13.01 10.98
CA THR A 232 -7.53 12.83 10.62
C THR A 232 -8.40 12.99 11.86
N LYS A 233 -9.56 13.66 11.70
CA LYS A 233 -10.52 13.86 12.78
C LYS A 233 -11.76 12.97 12.56
N LEU A 234 -12.07 12.15 13.56
CA LEU A 234 -13.23 11.28 13.60
C LEU A 234 -14.21 11.79 14.65
N GLN A 235 -15.51 11.80 14.34
CA GLN A 235 -16.54 11.99 15.35
C GLN A 235 -17.16 10.64 15.71
N THR A 236 -17.06 10.24 16.97
CA THR A 236 -17.70 9.01 17.47
C THR A 236 -19.21 9.17 17.55
N GLN A 237 -19.93 8.06 17.71
CA GLN A 237 -21.38 8.09 17.92
C GLN A 237 -21.79 8.88 19.17
N ASN A 238 -20.92 8.95 20.18
CA ASN A 238 -21.13 9.74 21.40
C ASN A 238 -20.86 11.24 21.19
N GLY A 239 -20.58 11.68 19.96
CA GLY A 239 -20.28 13.07 19.62
C GLY A 239 -18.84 13.52 19.93
N LEU A 240 -17.98 12.63 20.43
CA LEU A 240 -16.59 12.96 20.77
C LEU A 240 -15.73 13.07 19.51
N MET A 241 -14.84 14.06 19.48
CA MET A 241 -13.87 14.25 18.40
C MET A 241 -12.55 13.55 18.73
N VAL A 242 -12.25 12.48 18.01
CA VAL A 242 -10.98 11.74 18.10
C VAL A 242 -10.05 12.24 17.00
N ILE A 243 -8.85 12.69 17.40
CA ILE A 243 -7.83 13.20 16.48
C ILE A 243 -6.71 12.17 16.41
N LEU A 244 -6.53 11.57 15.24
CA LEU A 244 -5.55 10.52 15.01
C LEU A 244 -4.46 11.01 14.06
N PRO A 245 -3.17 10.85 14.40
CA PRO A 245 -2.09 11.09 13.46
C PRO A 245 -2.23 10.20 12.22
N ASN A 246 -2.01 10.77 11.04
CA ASN A 246 -2.12 10.07 9.76
C ASN A 246 -1.18 8.86 9.70
N GLN A 247 0.01 8.96 10.30
CA GLN A 247 0.94 7.83 10.41
C GLN A 247 0.30 6.62 11.11
N ASN A 248 -0.35 6.84 12.25
CA ASN A 248 -0.93 5.75 13.04
C ASN A 248 -2.09 5.07 12.29
N ILE A 249 -2.87 5.85 11.54
CA ILE A 249 -3.96 5.32 10.71
C ILE A 249 -3.40 4.42 9.61
N ALA A 250 -2.42 4.91 8.86
CA ALA A 250 -1.87 4.21 7.71
C ALA A 250 -1.15 2.90 8.07
N THR A 251 -0.57 2.81 9.28
CA THR A 251 0.07 1.58 9.77
C THR A 251 -0.89 0.64 10.49
N SER A 252 -2.19 1.00 10.58
CA SER A 252 -3.20 0.22 11.30
C SER A 252 -4.23 -0.39 10.35
N THR A 253 -4.93 -1.42 10.83
CA THR A 253 -6.09 -1.97 10.11
C THR A 253 -7.25 -0.98 10.18
N ILE A 254 -7.81 -0.66 9.01
CA ILE A 254 -8.97 0.21 8.86
C ILE A 254 -10.16 -0.63 8.39
N ILE A 255 -11.25 -0.59 9.13
CA ILE A 255 -12.54 -1.16 8.70
C ILE A 255 -13.37 0.01 8.17
N ASN A 256 -13.63 0.04 6.87
CA ASN A 256 -14.47 1.05 6.25
C ASN A 256 -15.88 0.50 6.00
N TYR A 257 -16.88 1.00 6.74
CA TYR A 257 -18.27 0.59 6.58
C TYR A 257 -18.93 1.19 5.34
N ALA A 258 -18.43 2.32 4.83
CA ALA A 258 -18.98 3.01 3.68
C ALA A 258 -18.54 2.41 2.32
N LYS A 259 -17.55 1.52 2.33
CA LYS A 259 -17.04 0.81 1.14
C LYS A 259 -17.10 -0.72 1.27
N GLY A 260 -17.78 -1.22 2.29
CA GLY A 260 -17.81 -2.65 2.63
C GLY A 260 -18.98 -3.44 2.02
N GLY A 261 -19.90 -2.76 1.33
CA GLY A 261 -21.05 -3.37 0.69
C GLY A 261 -20.71 -4.16 -0.58
N THR A 262 -21.63 -4.13 -1.54
CA THR A 262 -21.44 -4.76 -2.86
C THR A 262 -21.01 -3.69 -3.86
N ASP A 263 -20.39 -4.08 -4.98
CA ASP A 263 -19.85 -3.14 -5.98
C ASP A 263 -20.91 -2.14 -6.48
N ASP A 264 -22.19 -2.56 -6.52
CA ASP A 264 -23.34 -1.75 -6.90
C ASP A 264 -23.90 -0.87 -5.76
N ALA A 265 -23.60 -1.20 -4.50
CA ALA A 265 -24.11 -0.48 -3.33
C ALA A 265 -23.13 -0.56 -2.14
N PRO A 266 -22.22 0.42 -2.02
CA PRO A 266 -21.08 0.35 -1.10
C PRO A 266 -21.46 0.57 0.38
N ARG A 267 -22.64 1.13 0.64
CA ARG A 267 -23.19 1.37 1.99
C ARG A 267 -23.92 0.16 2.60
N ARG A 268 -24.12 -0.92 1.83
CA ARG A 268 -24.78 -2.14 2.33
C ARG A 268 -23.94 -2.79 3.42
N VAL A 269 -24.60 -3.37 4.42
CA VAL A 269 -23.93 -4.15 5.46
C VAL A 269 -24.72 -5.42 5.79
N ASN A 270 -24.02 -6.48 6.17
CA ASN A 270 -24.63 -7.72 6.62
C ASN A 270 -24.95 -7.61 8.12
N LEU A 271 -26.21 -7.36 8.45
CA LEU A 271 -26.73 -7.36 9.80
C LEU A 271 -26.78 -8.81 10.33
N ARG A 272 -26.01 -9.07 11.38
CA ARG A 272 -25.98 -10.37 12.06
C ARG A 272 -26.56 -10.25 13.46
N VAL A 273 -27.58 -11.04 13.73
CA VAL A 273 -28.29 -11.08 15.02
C VAL A 273 -28.38 -12.52 15.50
N GLU A 274 -28.25 -12.72 16.81
CA GLU A 274 -28.37 -14.04 17.43
C GLU A 274 -29.55 -14.08 18.39
N ILE A 275 -30.31 -15.17 18.35
CA ILE A 275 -31.43 -15.39 19.27
C ILE A 275 -31.45 -16.84 19.78
N GLY A 276 -31.68 -17.01 21.07
CA GLY A 276 -31.85 -18.31 21.72
C GLY A 276 -33.32 -18.71 21.77
N VAL A 277 -33.61 -19.97 21.43
CA VAL A 277 -34.96 -20.55 21.44
C VAL A 277 -34.96 -21.86 22.22
N GLY A 278 -36.08 -22.24 22.84
CA GLY A 278 -36.19 -23.43 23.68
C GLY A 278 -35.85 -24.72 22.92
N TYR A 279 -35.28 -25.71 23.63
CA TYR A 279 -34.95 -27.02 23.04
C TYR A 279 -36.18 -27.85 22.63
N SER A 280 -37.34 -27.54 23.20
CA SER A 280 -38.64 -28.15 22.88
C SER A 280 -39.16 -27.73 21.50
N GLU A 281 -38.67 -26.62 20.95
CA GLU A 281 -39.19 -26.04 19.71
C GLU A 281 -38.72 -26.79 18.47
N ASN A 282 -39.58 -26.84 17.44
CA ASN A 282 -39.21 -27.44 16.17
C ASN A 282 -38.26 -26.52 15.38
N PRO A 283 -37.01 -26.93 15.08
CA PRO A 283 -36.05 -26.05 14.44
C PRO A 283 -36.45 -25.58 13.04
N SER A 284 -37.20 -26.39 12.30
CA SER A 284 -37.69 -26.03 10.97
C SER A 284 -38.75 -24.94 11.06
N HIS A 285 -39.63 -25.01 12.06
CA HIS A 285 -40.66 -24.01 12.31
C HIS A 285 -40.03 -22.65 12.66
N VAL A 286 -39.12 -22.66 13.65
CA VAL A 286 -38.40 -21.44 14.08
C VAL A 286 -37.67 -20.78 12.92
N LYS A 287 -36.95 -21.54 12.09
CA LYS A 287 -36.26 -21.00 10.90
C LYS A 287 -37.22 -20.36 9.90
N GLN A 288 -38.39 -20.96 9.66
CA GLN A 288 -39.38 -20.41 8.73
C GLN A 288 -39.98 -19.11 9.25
N VAL A 289 -40.33 -19.06 10.54
CA VAL A 289 -40.87 -17.86 11.19
C VAL A 289 -39.84 -16.72 11.14
N ILE A 290 -38.59 -16.98 11.53
CA ILE A 290 -37.52 -15.97 11.48
C ILE A 290 -37.28 -15.48 10.04
N LYS A 291 -37.26 -16.38 9.04
CA LYS A 291 -37.10 -15.99 7.64
C LYS A 291 -38.23 -15.08 7.17
N ARG A 292 -39.49 -15.40 7.51
CA ARG A 292 -40.66 -14.58 7.21
C ARG A 292 -40.51 -13.18 7.81
N ILE A 293 -40.23 -13.10 9.10
CA ILE A 293 -40.04 -11.82 9.82
C ILE A 293 -38.92 -10.98 9.20
N SER A 294 -37.79 -11.62 8.91
CA SER A 294 -36.63 -10.93 8.32
C SER A 294 -36.95 -10.40 6.92
N SER A 295 -37.75 -11.13 6.13
CA SER A 295 -38.19 -10.69 4.80
C SER A 295 -39.21 -9.55 4.83
N GLU A 296 -39.92 -9.37 5.94
CA GLU A 296 -40.83 -8.23 6.17
C GLU A 296 -40.10 -6.96 6.62
N CYS A 297 -38.80 -7.04 6.93
CA CYS A 297 -38.03 -5.91 7.45
C CYS A 297 -37.92 -4.78 6.41
N PRO A 298 -38.37 -3.55 6.71
CA PRO A 298 -38.33 -2.44 5.76
C PRO A 298 -36.92 -2.06 5.29
N PHE A 299 -35.90 -2.36 6.09
CA PHE A 299 -34.51 -2.00 5.86
C PHE A 299 -33.72 -3.07 5.08
N ILE A 300 -34.32 -4.23 4.79
CA ILE A 300 -33.65 -5.31 4.08
C ILE A 300 -33.33 -4.90 2.64
N SER A 301 -32.15 -5.26 2.17
CA SER A 301 -31.76 -5.01 0.79
C SER A 301 -32.58 -5.87 -0.16
N LYS A 302 -33.35 -5.22 -1.03
CA LYS A 302 -34.18 -5.90 -2.04
C LYS A 302 -33.35 -6.60 -3.12
N SER A 303 -32.10 -6.18 -3.32
CA SER A 303 -31.21 -6.73 -4.33
C SER A 303 -30.54 -8.03 -3.89
N ILE A 304 -30.40 -8.24 -2.57
CA ILE A 304 -29.72 -9.41 -1.98
C ILE A 304 -30.65 -9.93 -0.87
N SER A 305 -31.74 -10.57 -1.28
CA SER A 305 -32.83 -11.00 -0.38
C SER A 305 -32.59 -12.36 0.29
N ASP A 306 -31.35 -12.87 0.31
CA ASP A 306 -31.03 -14.15 0.93
C ASP A 306 -30.87 -14.00 2.45
N VAL A 307 -32.01 -14.04 3.14
CA VAL A 307 -32.03 -14.21 4.61
C VAL A 307 -31.54 -15.62 4.94
N ASN A 308 -30.38 -15.69 5.57
CA ASN A 308 -29.85 -16.93 6.11
C ASN A 308 -30.17 -17.04 7.61
N VAL A 309 -30.72 -18.19 7.99
CA VAL A 309 -30.98 -18.53 9.40
C VAL A 309 -30.36 -19.89 9.67
N ALA A 310 -29.30 -19.90 10.46
CA ALA A 310 -28.54 -21.09 10.81
C ALA A 310 -28.52 -21.30 12.33
N ILE A 311 -28.51 -22.56 12.76
CA ILE A 311 -28.21 -22.89 14.15
C ILE A 311 -26.70 -22.77 14.32
N THR A 312 -26.26 -21.94 15.25
CA THR A 312 -24.83 -21.68 15.49
C THR A 312 -24.30 -22.38 16.72
N LEU A 313 -25.12 -22.49 17.77
CA LEU A 313 -24.72 -23.06 19.04
C LEU A 313 -25.90 -23.77 19.71
N LEU A 314 -25.62 -24.90 20.36
CA LEU A 314 -26.51 -25.56 21.30
C LEU A 314 -26.01 -25.22 22.71
N ASP A 315 -26.63 -24.25 23.37
CA ASP A 315 -26.21 -23.70 24.66
C ASP A 315 -26.89 -24.44 25.84
N GLY A 316 -26.57 -24.09 27.08
CA GLY A 316 -27.05 -24.81 28.28
C GLY A 316 -28.58 -24.84 28.45
N SER A 317 -29.30 -23.85 27.90
CA SER A 317 -30.77 -23.77 27.99
C SER A 317 -31.46 -23.35 26.69
N SER A 318 -30.71 -23.06 25.62
CA SER A 318 -31.25 -22.60 24.34
C SER A 318 -30.54 -23.20 23.13
N VAL A 319 -31.26 -23.29 22.02
CA VAL A 319 -30.71 -23.46 20.68
C VAL A 319 -30.55 -22.06 20.08
N ASN A 320 -29.31 -21.65 19.80
CA ASN A 320 -29.01 -20.33 19.29
C ASN A 320 -29.05 -20.32 17.76
N TYR A 321 -29.87 -19.42 17.22
CA TYR A 321 -30.02 -19.17 15.79
C TYR A 321 -29.32 -17.86 15.46
N ARG A 322 -28.47 -17.88 14.43
CA ARG A 322 -27.93 -16.68 13.81
C ARG A 322 -28.73 -16.34 12.58
N ILE A 323 -29.21 -15.10 12.57
CA ILE A 323 -29.90 -14.44 11.49
C ILE A 323 -28.85 -13.60 10.77
N SER A 324 -28.76 -13.72 9.45
CA SER A 324 -27.90 -12.89 8.62
C SER A 324 -28.72 -12.36 7.46
N MET A 325 -28.83 -11.03 7.39
CA MET A 325 -29.55 -10.32 6.34
C MET A 325 -28.76 -9.09 5.91
N TRP A 326 -28.83 -8.76 4.63
CA TRP A 326 -28.24 -7.52 4.11
C TRP A 326 -29.22 -6.37 4.31
N ILE A 327 -28.73 -5.24 4.80
CA ILE A 327 -29.47 -3.97 4.85
C ILE A 327 -28.88 -2.98 3.85
N ASP A 328 -29.72 -2.07 3.34
CA ASP A 328 -29.30 -1.13 2.29
C ASP A 328 -28.33 -0.04 2.77
N ASP A 329 -28.46 0.39 4.03
CA ASP A 329 -27.60 1.42 4.63
C ASP A 329 -27.10 0.99 6.02
N TYR A 330 -25.79 1.11 6.25
CA TYR A 330 -25.17 0.84 7.55
C TYR A 330 -25.58 1.84 8.65
N GLU A 331 -26.09 3.01 8.29
CA GLU A 331 -26.59 3.98 9.28
C GLU A 331 -27.86 3.46 9.98
N ASP A 332 -28.68 2.68 9.26
CA ASP A 332 -29.93 2.11 9.76
C ASP A 332 -29.73 0.83 10.58
N GLU A 333 -28.49 0.35 10.74
CA GLU A 333 -28.20 -0.93 11.40
C GLU A 333 -28.85 -1.06 12.77
N TRP A 334 -28.81 0.00 13.59
CA TRP A 334 -29.39 -0.01 14.93
C TRP A 334 -30.91 -0.08 14.90
N ILE A 335 -31.54 0.69 14.01
CA ILE A 335 -33.00 0.75 13.88
C ILE A 335 -33.53 -0.56 13.28
N ALA A 336 -32.84 -1.11 12.27
CA ALA A 336 -33.18 -2.40 11.69
C ALA A 336 -33.06 -3.55 12.72
N ARG A 337 -32.03 -3.51 13.57
CA ARG A 337 -31.84 -4.48 14.65
C ARG A 337 -32.95 -4.40 15.69
N ASP A 338 -33.30 -3.20 16.15
CA ASP A 338 -34.40 -2.98 17.10
C ASP A 338 -35.74 -3.46 16.52
N TRP A 339 -36.05 -3.07 15.28
CA TRP A 339 -37.24 -3.51 14.56
C TRP A 339 -37.32 -5.05 14.48
N LEU A 340 -36.20 -5.69 14.11
CA LEU A 340 -36.13 -7.14 13.98
C LEU A 340 -36.40 -7.83 15.33
N PHE A 341 -35.77 -7.37 16.42
CA PHE A 341 -36.00 -7.93 17.75
C PHE A 341 -37.44 -7.76 18.21
N HIS A 342 -38.02 -6.57 18.05
CA HIS A 342 -39.40 -6.31 18.43
C HIS A 342 -40.38 -7.21 17.67
N ARG A 343 -40.17 -7.37 16.36
CA ARG A 343 -41.01 -8.23 15.52
C ARG A 343 -40.85 -9.70 15.86
N ILE A 344 -39.63 -10.15 16.18
CA ILE A 344 -39.39 -11.51 16.65
C ILE A 344 -40.12 -11.78 17.96
N LEU A 345 -40.00 -10.90 18.95
CA LEU A 345 -40.69 -11.07 20.24
C LEU A 345 -42.21 -11.21 20.07
N THR A 346 -42.81 -10.30 19.29
CA THR A 346 -44.26 -10.30 19.06
C THR A 346 -44.72 -11.55 18.31
N THR A 347 -44.00 -11.93 17.25
CA THR A 347 -44.39 -13.09 16.42
C THR A 347 -44.13 -14.42 17.13
N PHE A 348 -43.11 -14.50 17.98
CA PHE A 348 -42.85 -15.70 18.78
C PHE A 348 -43.94 -15.92 19.83
N GLU A 349 -44.48 -14.84 20.42
CA GLU A 349 -45.64 -14.92 21.30
C GLU A 349 -46.90 -15.40 20.55
N GLU A 350 -47.15 -14.90 19.33
CA GLU A 350 -48.27 -15.32 18.47
C GLU A 350 -48.17 -16.80 18.06
N GLU A 351 -46.97 -17.26 17.69
CA GLU A 351 -46.69 -18.62 17.22
C GLU A 351 -46.39 -19.60 18.38
N ASN A 352 -46.49 -19.15 19.64
CA ASN A 352 -46.18 -19.90 20.87
C ASN A 352 -44.76 -20.51 20.89
N ILE A 353 -43.78 -19.80 20.36
CA ILE A 353 -42.36 -20.19 20.39
C ILE A 353 -41.75 -19.70 21.71
N GLU A 354 -41.30 -20.63 22.54
CA GLU A 354 -40.71 -20.28 23.85
C GLU A 354 -39.29 -19.70 23.72
N ILE A 355 -39.09 -18.51 24.28
CA ILE A 355 -37.75 -17.95 24.53
C ILE A 355 -37.36 -18.34 25.96
N PRO A 356 -36.36 -19.22 26.14
CA PRO A 356 -36.06 -19.80 27.43
C PRO A 356 -35.40 -18.75 28.32
N PHE A 357 -35.83 -18.70 29.58
CA PHE A 357 -35.02 -18.09 30.63
C PHE A 357 -33.93 -19.08 31.04
N PRO A 358 -32.84 -18.65 31.68
CA PRO A 358 -31.87 -19.59 32.23
C PRO A 358 -32.55 -20.55 33.22
N HIS A 359 -32.62 -21.85 32.89
CA HIS A 359 -33.26 -22.86 33.71
C HIS A 359 -32.21 -23.81 34.31
N LEU A 360 -32.18 -23.93 35.64
CA LEU A 360 -31.35 -24.92 36.34
C LEU A 360 -32.17 -26.17 36.60
N SER A 361 -31.83 -27.29 35.96
CA SER A 361 -32.42 -28.58 36.30
C SER A 361 -31.76 -29.16 37.55
N VAL A 362 -32.53 -29.29 38.63
CA VAL A 362 -32.08 -29.96 39.86
C VAL A 362 -32.49 -31.42 39.79
N ILE A 363 -31.52 -32.31 39.60
CA ILE A 363 -31.77 -33.75 39.58
C ILE A 363 -31.91 -34.25 41.02
N THR A 364 -33.14 -34.41 41.50
CA THR A 364 -33.43 -35.10 42.77
C THR A 364 -33.57 -36.61 42.56
N GLU A 365 -33.02 -37.43 43.46
CA GLU A 365 -32.92 -38.90 43.36
C GLU A 365 -34.23 -39.65 43.02
N LYS A 366 -35.40 -39.03 43.26
CA LYS A 366 -36.72 -39.59 42.92
C LYS A 366 -37.01 -39.74 41.41
N ASN A 367 -36.34 -39.00 40.53
CA ASN A 367 -36.47 -39.12 39.07
C ASN A 367 -35.67 -40.29 38.47
N SER A 368 -34.98 -41.07 39.30
CA SER A 368 -34.16 -42.22 38.89
C SER A 368 -34.98 -43.33 38.20
N ALA A 369 -36.25 -43.52 38.53
CA ALA A 369 -37.07 -44.60 37.96
C ALA A 369 -37.32 -44.45 36.44
N LEU A 370 -37.56 -43.21 35.97
CA LEU A 370 -37.69 -42.90 34.53
C LEU A 370 -36.32 -42.94 33.80
N SER A 371 -35.24 -42.63 34.51
CA SER A 371 -33.85 -42.76 34.03
C SER A 371 -33.42 -44.21 33.81
N VAL A 372 -33.94 -45.17 34.58
CA VAL A 372 -33.57 -46.59 34.47
C VAL A 372 -34.12 -47.22 33.18
N ALA A 373 -35.34 -46.83 32.75
CA ALA A 373 -35.94 -47.33 31.51
C ALA A 373 -35.25 -46.78 30.24
N SER A 374 -34.85 -45.49 30.26
CA SER A 374 -34.09 -44.88 29.18
C SER A 374 -32.64 -45.36 29.14
N LYS A 375 -32.01 -45.64 30.29
CA LYS A 375 -30.72 -46.35 30.38
C LYS A 375 -30.80 -47.74 29.74
N LYS A 376 -31.79 -48.57 30.07
CA LYS A 376 -31.95 -49.90 29.44
C LYS A 376 -32.06 -49.84 27.91
N LYS A 377 -32.79 -48.86 27.36
CA LYS A 377 -32.87 -48.68 25.89
C LYS A 377 -31.55 -48.20 25.29
N LYS A 378 -30.82 -47.30 25.97
CA LYS A 378 -29.49 -46.83 25.55
C LYS A 378 -28.47 -47.96 25.61
N ASP A 379 -28.46 -48.74 26.69
CA ASP A 379 -27.57 -49.89 26.89
C ASP A 379 -27.86 -50.99 25.86
N ALA A 380 -29.13 -51.24 25.52
CA ALA A 380 -29.50 -52.15 24.43
C ALA A 380 -29.01 -51.67 23.05
N ARG A 381 -29.09 -50.35 22.77
CA ARG A 381 -28.56 -49.77 21.52
C ARG A 381 -27.04 -49.80 21.46
N ILE A 382 -26.37 -49.55 22.58
CA ILE A 382 -24.90 -49.67 22.70
C ILE A 382 -24.48 -51.12 22.51
N HIS A 383 -25.18 -52.08 23.12
CA HIS A 383 -24.90 -53.50 22.95
C HIS A 383 -25.15 -53.97 21.51
N ALA A 384 -26.23 -53.51 20.86
CA ALA A 384 -26.50 -53.80 19.46
C ALA A 384 -25.43 -53.22 18.53
N ALA A 385 -24.97 -51.99 18.79
CA ALA A 385 -23.89 -51.37 18.02
C ALA A 385 -22.57 -52.14 18.18
N ARG A 386 -22.18 -52.50 19.42
CA ARG A 386 -21.00 -53.33 19.69
C ARG A 386 -21.08 -54.72 19.07
N PHE A 387 -22.26 -55.34 19.08
CA PHE A 387 -22.45 -56.65 18.45
C PHE A 387 -22.33 -56.57 16.92
N LYS A 388 -22.89 -55.50 16.33
CA LYS A 388 -22.77 -55.25 14.89
C LYS A 388 -21.31 -55.02 14.49
N GLU A 389 -20.60 -54.18 15.24
CA GLU A 389 -19.16 -53.94 15.06
C GLU A 389 -18.34 -55.24 15.22
N ALA A 390 -18.60 -56.06 16.24
CA ALA A 390 -17.92 -57.35 16.41
C ALA A 390 -18.23 -58.35 15.29
N THR A 391 -19.43 -58.30 14.71
CA THR A 391 -19.81 -59.15 13.58
C THR A 391 -19.14 -58.67 12.30
N GLU A 392 -19.15 -57.37 12.03
CA GLU A 392 -18.47 -56.75 10.88
C GLU A 392 -16.95 -57.00 10.94
N VAL A 393 -16.33 -56.92 12.13
CA VAL A 393 -14.92 -57.25 12.35
C VAL A 393 -14.65 -58.75 12.14
N LYS A 394 -15.53 -59.64 12.63
CA LYS A 394 -15.38 -61.08 12.43
C LYS A 394 -15.50 -61.47 10.95
N ASP A 395 -16.48 -60.90 10.24
CA ASP A 395 -16.70 -61.14 8.81
C ASP A 395 -15.52 -60.62 7.99
N TYR A 396 -14.94 -59.47 8.38
CA TYR A 396 -13.70 -58.96 7.79
C TYR A 396 -12.54 -59.95 7.95
N PHE A 397 -12.30 -60.48 9.16
CA PHE A 397 -11.22 -61.45 9.40
C PHE A 397 -11.46 -62.78 8.67
N LEU A 398 -12.69 -63.29 8.65
CA LEU A 398 -13.05 -64.52 7.95
C LEU A 398 -12.80 -64.37 6.44
N HIS A 399 -13.27 -63.27 5.86
CA HIS A 399 -13.08 -62.99 4.44
C HIS A 399 -11.59 -62.82 4.08
N ARG A 400 -10.80 -62.23 4.98
CA ARG A 400 -9.35 -62.10 4.82
C ARG A 400 -8.65 -63.46 4.85
N GLU A 401 -9.11 -64.38 5.68
CA GLU A 401 -8.59 -65.75 5.74
C GLU A 401 -8.95 -66.57 4.50
N GLU A 402 -10.17 -66.44 3.98
CA GLU A 402 -10.59 -67.00 2.69
C GLU A 402 -9.72 -66.49 1.54
N MET A 403 -9.47 -65.18 1.49
CA MET A 403 -8.60 -64.57 0.47
C MET A 403 -7.17 -65.08 0.54
N ARG A 404 -6.61 -65.30 1.74
CA ARG A 404 -5.27 -65.93 1.90
C ARG A 404 -5.26 -67.39 1.46
N GLN A 405 -6.32 -68.15 1.74
CA GLN A 405 -6.43 -69.53 1.25
C GLN A 405 -6.48 -69.54 -0.28
N ARG A 406 -7.30 -68.67 -0.88
CA ARG A 406 -7.42 -68.52 -2.32
C ARG A 406 -6.09 -68.11 -2.97
N GLN A 407 -5.35 -67.17 -2.37
CA GLN A 407 -4.02 -66.78 -2.80
C GLN A 407 -3.05 -67.97 -2.82
N ASN A 408 -3.05 -68.80 -1.77
CA ASN A 408 -2.22 -70.00 -1.70
C ASN A 408 -2.62 -71.05 -2.73
N GLU A 409 -3.91 -71.25 -2.95
CA GLU A 409 -4.43 -72.14 -4.00
C GLU A 409 -3.98 -71.68 -5.39
N ILE A 410 -4.18 -70.40 -5.72
CA ILE A 410 -3.77 -69.85 -7.02
C ILE A 410 -2.25 -69.98 -7.20
N ASN A 411 -1.46 -69.67 -6.17
CA ASN A 411 -0.01 -69.87 -6.20
C ASN A 411 0.38 -71.33 -6.41
N SER A 412 -0.34 -72.28 -5.78
CA SER A 412 -0.10 -73.71 -5.99
C SER A 412 -0.45 -74.14 -7.41
N MET A 413 -1.56 -73.65 -7.98
CA MET A 413 -1.99 -73.94 -9.36
C MET A 413 -1.00 -73.38 -10.39
N ILE A 414 -0.49 -72.17 -10.16
CA ILE A 414 0.54 -71.55 -11.03
C ILE A 414 1.84 -72.34 -10.95
N ASN A 415 2.28 -72.74 -9.75
CA ASN A 415 3.55 -73.45 -9.55
C ASN A 415 3.51 -74.93 -9.97
N SER A 416 2.36 -75.61 -9.88
CA SER A 416 2.21 -77.01 -10.33
C SER A 416 2.12 -77.14 -11.86
N ASN A 417 1.86 -76.03 -12.57
CA ASN A 417 1.69 -76.02 -14.02
C ASN A 417 3.00 -76.18 -14.81
N ASP A 418 4.15 -76.20 -14.13
CA ASP A 418 5.47 -76.36 -14.75
C ASP A 418 5.84 -77.83 -15.06
N GLY A 419 4.99 -78.82 -14.77
CA GLY A 419 5.39 -80.23 -14.83
C GLY A 419 4.40 -81.31 -15.32
N GLU A 420 3.11 -81.04 -15.57
CA GLU A 420 2.14 -82.10 -15.88
C GLU A 420 1.29 -81.88 -17.15
N GLN A 421 0.66 -82.97 -17.61
CA GLN A 421 0.14 -83.20 -18.97
C GLN A 421 -1.21 -82.50 -19.29
N ASP A 422 -1.78 -81.76 -18.33
CA ASP A 422 -2.93 -80.84 -18.49
C ASP A 422 -2.47 -79.42 -18.13
N SER A 423 -1.74 -78.78 -19.05
CA SER A 423 -1.19 -77.43 -18.83
C SER A 423 -2.26 -76.37 -19.03
N LEU A 424 -2.50 -75.51 -18.03
CA LEU A 424 -3.38 -74.34 -18.15
C LEU A 424 -2.95 -73.46 -19.34
N SER A 425 -3.91 -72.93 -20.10
CA SER A 425 -3.62 -72.03 -21.23
C SER A 425 -3.01 -70.71 -20.76
N LYS A 426 -2.30 -70.01 -21.65
CA LYS A 426 -1.68 -68.72 -21.31
C LYS A 426 -2.69 -67.69 -20.82
N GLU A 427 -3.90 -67.68 -21.40
CA GLU A 427 -4.98 -66.77 -21.00
C GLU A 427 -5.51 -67.09 -19.60
N GLU A 428 -5.62 -68.37 -19.23
CA GLU A 428 -6.05 -68.79 -17.89
C GLU A 428 -5.01 -68.45 -16.81
N ILE A 429 -3.72 -68.59 -17.11
CA ILE A 429 -2.64 -68.16 -16.21
C ILE A 429 -2.64 -66.64 -16.01
N GLU A 430 -2.91 -65.88 -17.08
CA GLU A 430 -2.98 -64.42 -17.00
C GLU A 430 -4.19 -63.94 -16.18
N LEU A 431 -5.34 -64.60 -16.32
CA LEU A 431 -6.52 -64.40 -15.47
C LEU A 431 -6.21 -64.69 -13.99
N LEU A 432 -5.58 -65.83 -13.70
CA LEU A 432 -5.20 -66.20 -12.33
C LEU A 432 -4.18 -65.22 -11.72
N ARG A 433 -3.25 -64.68 -12.52
CA ARG A 433 -2.31 -63.64 -12.06
C ARG A 433 -2.98 -62.31 -11.78
N ASN A 434 -4.01 -61.95 -12.56
CA ASN A 434 -4.80 -60.75 -12.29
C ASN A 434 -5.64 -60.91 -11.02
N GLU A 435 -6.30 -62.06 -10.83
CA GLU A 435 -7.02 -62.38 -9.59
C GLU A 435 -6.06 -62.36 -8.38
N LEU A 436 -4.85 -62.90 -8.51
CA LEU A 436 -3.81 -62.84 -7.48
C LEU A 436 -3.42 -61.38 -7.14
N LEU A 437 -3.22 -60.53 -8.15
CA LEU A 437 -2.91 -59.11 -7.98
C LEU A 437 -4.02 -58.35 -7.24
N GLU A 438 -5.29 -58.66 -7.54
CA GLU A 438 -6.43 -58.07 -6.85
C GLU A 438 -6.48 -58.52 -5.37
N ILE A 439 -6.26 -59.81 -5.11
CA ILE A 439 -6.20 -60.37 -3.76
C ILE A 439 -5.02 -59.76 -2.97
N ASP A 440 -3.85 -59.63 -3.58
CA ASP A 440 -2.65 -59.05 -2.95
C ASP A 440 -2.89 -57.58 -2.56
N ASN A 441 -3.49 -56.80 -3.47
CA ASN A 441 -3.85 -55.41 -3.19
C ASN A 441 -4.89 -55.30 -2.07
N TYR A 442 -5.88 -56.20 -2.03
CA TYR A 442 -6.88 -56.24 -0.96
C TYR A 442 -6.26 -56.61 0.40
N LEU A 443 -5.33 -57.58 0.43
CA LEU A 443 -4.64 -57.98 1.66
C LEU A 443 -3.65 -56.93 2.17
N ALA A 444 -2.99 -56.19 1.27
CA ALA A 444 -2.03 -55.14 1.60
C ALA A 444 -2.68 -53.87 2.18
N GLN A 445 -3.89 -53.52 1.73
CA GLN A 445 -4.63 -52.35 2.27
C GLN A 445 -4.98 -52.48 3.77
N GLY A 446 -4.93 -53.69 4.34
CA GLY A 446 -5.26 -53.95 5.75
C GLY A 446 -4.07 -54.20 6.68
N ASP A 447 -2.83 -53.94 6.25
CA ASP A 447 -1.61 -54.06 7.08
C ASP A 447 -1.05 -52.70 7.55
N ASP A 448 -1.63 -51.58 7.12
CA ASP A 448 -1.20 -50.21 7.45
C ASP A 448 -1.98 -49.57 8.64
N ASP A 449 -2.97 -50.26 9.22
CA ASP A 449 -3.73 -49.89 10.42
C ASP A 449 -3.47 -50.88 11.57
#